data_AF-H9M8K4-F1
#
_entry.id   AF-H9M8K4-F1
#
_cell.length_a   1.000
_cell.length_b   1.000
_cell.length_c   1.000
_cell.angle_alpha   90.00
_cell.angle_beta   90.00
_cell.angle_gamma   90.00
#
_symmetry.space_group_name_H-M   'P 1'
#
loop_
_entity.id
_entity.type
_entity.pdbx_description
1 polymer ?
#
loop_
_entity_poly.entity_id
_entity_poly.type
_entity_poly.pdbx_seq_one_letter_code
_entity_poly.pdbx_strand_id
1 'polypeptide(L)'
;KNGVGGPMLLYPLNRNKWDCRMSTAVPDEEIFYLVGLLRFLPPNPGGHNSMERMLAQNEEILGLCETAGIEMKQYLPHYKTNGEWKRHFGWKWDQFVERKRMFDPRAILAPGQNIFSRSSVHID
;
A
#
# COMPACT_ATOMS: atom_id res chain seq x y z
N LYS A 1 -2.98 -2.15 -22.61
CA LYS A 1 -3.55 -3.09 -23.61
C LYS A 1 -2.70 -4.34 -23.83
N ASN A 2 -1.37 -4.28 -23.75
CA ASN A 2 -0.48 -5.43 -24.00
C ASN A 2 -0.21 -6.34 -22.77
N GLY A 3 -0.99 -6.19 -21.68
CA GLY A 3 -0.73 -6.85 -20.40
C GLY A 3 0.50 -6.30 -19.66
N VAL A 4 0.87 -6.97 -18.56
CA VAL A 4 2.03 -6.62 -17.70
C VAL A 4 3.12 -7.69 -17.66
N GLY A 5 3.07 -8.66 -18.58
CA GLY A 5 3.99 -9.81 -18.60
C GLY A 5 3.63 -10.93 -17.61
N GLY A 6 2.53 -10.79 -16.87
CA GLY A 6 2.01 -11.79 -15.95
C GLY A 6 0.52 -11.59 -15.65
N PRO A 7 -0.03 -12.35 -14.68
CA PRO A 7 -1.44 -12.27 -14.32
C PRO A 7 -1.84 -10.87 -13.84
N MET A 8 -3.04 -10.46 -14.25
CA MET A 8 -3.72 -9.30 -13.69
C MET A 8 -4.97 -9.80 -12.98
N LEU A 9 -4.94 -9.80 -11.65
CA LEU A 9 -6.07 -10.23 -10.83
C LEU A 9 -7.05 -9.06 -10.67
N LEU A 10 -8.33 -9.34 -10.89
CA LEU A 10 -9.43 -8.42 -10.64
C LEU A 10 -10.64 -9.22 -10.17
N TYR A 11 -11.01 -9.07 -8.90
CA TYR A 11 -12.20 -9.74 -8.37
C TYR A 11 -12.76 -8.99 -7.15
N PRO A 12 -14.08 -9.07 -6.92
CA PRO A 12 -14.73 -8.39 -5.81
C PRO A 12 -14.53 -9.13 -4.48
N LEU A 13 -14.62 -8.37 -3.40
CA LEU A 13 -14.55 -8.82 -2.01
C LEU A 13 -15.64 -8.15 -1.20
N ASN A 14 -16.22 -8.88 -0.25
CA ASN A 14 -17.24 -8.35 0.66
C ASN A 14 -16.60 -7.77 1.92
N ARG A 15 -16.84 -6.50 2.21
CA ARG A 15 -16.30 -5.77 3.37
C ARG A 15 -16.73 -6.33 4.71
N ASN A 16 -17.90 -6.97 4.77
CA ASN A 16 -18.42 -7.62 5.98
C ASN A 16 -17.60 -8.85 6.43
N LYS A 17 -16.69 -9.36 5.60
CA LYS A 17 -15.75 -10.43 5.97
C LYS A 17 -14.45 -9.90 6.58
N TRP A 18 -14.28 -8.57 6.65
CA TRP A 18 -13.08 -7.92 7.16
C TRP A 18 -13.35 -7.30 8.54
N ASP A 19 -12.70 -7.85 9.57
CA ASP A 19 -12.84 -7.35 10.95
C ASP A 19 -12.24 -5.95 11.10
N CYS A 20 -13.09 -4.97 11.42
CA CYS A 20 -12.69 -3.57 11.57
C CYS A 20 -11.76 -3.33 12.76
N ARG A 21 -11.59 -4.28 13.68
CA ARG A 21 -10.64 -4.17 14.80
C ARG A 21 -9.21 -4.46 14.35
N MET A 22 -9.02 -5.15 13.23
CA MET A 22 -7.69 -5.44 12.67
C MET A 22 -7.06 -4.17 12.08
N SER A 23 -5.72 -4.17 11.99
CA SER A 23 -4.97 -3.04 11.44
C SER A 23 -5.03 -2.92 9.91
N THR A 24 -5.67 -3.86 9.21
CA THR A 24 -5.78 -3.81 7.75
C THR A 24 -6.61 -2.59 7.31
N ALA A 25 -6.09 -1.87 6.32
CA ALA A 25 -6.79 -0.80 5.62
C ALA A 25 -7.39 -1.34 4.32
N VAL A 26 -8.68 -1.08 4.12
CA VAL A 26 -9.45 -1.40 2.90
C VAL A 26 -10.33 -0.20 2.56
N PRO A 27 -10.79 -0.04 1.31
CA PRO A 27 -11.77 0.99 0.94
C PRO A 27 -13.05 0.90 1.79
N ASP A 28 -13.73 2.03 1.99
CA ASP A 28 -14.96 2.12 2.78
C ASP A 28 -16.20 1.89 1.91
N GLU A 29 -16.23 0.73 1.27
CA GLU A 29 -17.31 0.29 0.37
C GLU A 29 -17.79 -1.10 0.79
N GLU A 30 -19.08 -1.42 0.59
CA GLU A 30 -19.62 -2.75 0.91
C GLU A 30 -18.96 -3.86 0.10
N ILE A 31 -18.73 -3.59 -1.19
CA ILE A 31 -17.99 -4.43 -2.11
C ILE A 31 -16.83 -3.60 -2.63
N PHE A 32 -15.61 -4.11 -2.49
CA PHE A 32 -14.42 -3.50 -3.07
C PHE A 32 -13.65 -4.54 -3.88
N TYR A 33 -12.81 -4.09 -4.81
CA TYR A 33 -12.07 -4.98 -5.71
C TYR A 33 -10.62 -5.12 -5.29
N LEU A 34 -10.11 -6.35 -5.29
CA LEU A 34 -8.67 -6.58 -5.32
C LEU A 34 -8.19 -6.41 -6.76
N VAL A 35 -7.23 -5.50 -6.97
CA VAL A 35 -6.49 -5.33 -8.22
C VAL A 35 -5.05 -5.73 -7.98
N GLY A 36 -4.56 -6.75 -8.71
CA GLY A 36 -3.19 -7.24 -8.58
C GLY A 36 -2.48 -7.29 -9.93
N LEU A 37 -1.49 -6.42 -10.14
CA LEU A 37 -0.64 -6.42 -11.34
C LEU A 37 0.63 -7.24 -11.07
N LEU A 38 0.57 -8.56 -11.30
CA LEU A 38 1.66 -9.48 -10.97
C LEU A 38 2.66 -9.55 -12.12
N ARG A 39 3.51 -8.52 -12.21
CA ARG A 39 4.43 -8.34 -13.33
C ARG A 39 5.64 -9.28 -13.25
N PHE A 40 6.06 -9.82 -14.39
CA PHE A 40 7.31 -10.60 -14.51
C PHE A 40 8.34 -9.82 -15.32
N LEU A 41 9.60 -9.91 -14.90
CA LEU A 41 10.75 -9.44 -15.64
C LEU A 41 11.55 -10.65 -16.13
N PRO A 42 11.71 -10.84 -17.46
CA PRO A 42 12.61 -11.88 -17.95
C PRO A 42 14.05 -11.54 -17.55
N PRO A 43 14.91 -12.54 -17.28
CA PRO A 43 16.26 -12.36 -16.72
C PRO A 43 17.25 -11.61 -17.62
N ASN A 44 16.96 -11.46 -18.91
CA ASN A 44 17.72 -10.60 -19.82
C ASN A 44 16.75 -9.75 -20.65
N PRO A 45 16.10 -8.75 -20.03
CA PRO A 45 15.27 -7.83 -20.78
C PRO A 45 16.26 -6.99 -21.59
N GLY A 46 16.24 -7.05 -22.92
CA GLY A 46 17.24 -6.43 -23.80
C GLY A 46 17.33 -4.89 -23.71
N GLY A 47 17.70 -4.36 -22.54
CA GLY A 47 17.74 -2.95 -22.19
C GLY A 47 17.89 -2.74 -20.68
N HIS A 48 18.81 -1.86 -20.31
CA HIS A 48 19.23 -1.54 -18.94
C HIS A 48 18.14 -0.89 -18.04
N ASN A 49 16.91 -0.67 -18.55
CA ASN A 49 15.91 0.23 -17.95
C ASN A 49 14.50 -0.42 -17.77
N SER A 50 14.40 -1.75 -17.71
CA SER A 50 13.09 -2.44 -17.66
C SER A 50 12.38 -2.29 -16.31
N MET A 51 13.11 -2.39 -15.19
CA MET A 51 12.56 -2.28 -13.84
C MET A 51 12.12 -0.85 -13.50
N GLU A 52 12.96 0.15 -13.80
CA GLU A 52 12.64 1.57 -13.57
C GLU A 52 11.38 1.99 -14.33
N ARG A 53 11.24 1.56 -15.59
CA ARG A 53 10.04 1.81 -16.39
C ARG A 53 8.80 1.17 -15.75
N MET A 54 8.90 -0.01 -15.17
CA MET A 54 7.77 -0.67 -14.49
C MET A 54 7.39 0.04 -13.19
N LEU A 55 8.37 0.50 -12.43
CA LEU A 55 8.13 1.32 -11.23
C LEU A 55 7.46 2.64 -11.62
N ALA A 56 7.95 3.32 -12.65
CA ALA A 56 7.33 4.54 -13.17
C ALA A 56 5.89 4.33 -13.62
N GLN A 57 5.59 3.20 -14.28
CA GLN A 57 4.21 2.86 -14.65
C GLN A 57 3.32 2.56 -13.44
N ASN A 58 3.86 2.00 -12.35
CA ASN A 58 3.08 1.81 -11.12
C ASN A 58 2.74 3.17 -10.50
N GLU A 59 3.71 4.09 -10.44
CA GLU A 59 3.47 5.46 -9.96
C GLU A 59 2.45 6.21 -10.84
N GLU A 60 2.53 6.05 -12.17
CA GLU A 60 1.55 6.63 -13.10
C GLU A 60 0.12 6.14 -12.81
N ILE A 61 -0.07 4.83 -12.57
CA ILE A 61 -1.37 4.26 -12.21
C ILE A 61 -1.89 4.84 -10.89
N LEU A 62 -1.02 4.97 -9.88
CA LEU A 62 -1.38 5.56 -8.59
C LEU A 62 -1.78 7.03 -8.74
N GLY A 63 -1.02 7.81 -9.52
CA GLY A 63 -1.34 9.21 -9.82
C GLY A 63 -2.63 9.39 -10.62
N LEU A 64 -2.95 8.46 -11.52
CA LEU A 64 -4.24 8.43 -12.21
C LEU A 64 -5.39 8.15 -11.25
N CYS A 65 -5.24 7.20 -10.32
CA CYS A 65 -6.24 6.96 -9.28
C CYS A 65 -6.47 8.21 -8.42
N GLU A 66 -5.41 8.90 -8.01
CA GLU A 66 -5.51 10.14 -7.24
C GLU A 66 -6.21 11.25 -8.04
N THR A 67 -5.78 11.50 -9.29
CA THR A 67 -6.37 12.54 -10.15
C THR A 67 -7.84 12.27 -10.48
N ALA A 68 -8.21 11.00 -10.62
CA ALA A 68 -9.58 10.59 -10.89
C ALA A 68 -10.47 10.53 -9.63
N GLY A 69 -9.90 10.79 -8.43
CA GLY A 69 -10.65 10.70 -7.17
C GLY A 69 -11.04 9.27 -6.78
N ILE A 70 -10.30 8.26 -7.27
CA ILE A 70 -10.55 6.86 -6.93
C ILE A 70 -9.95 6.59 -5.55
N GLU A 71 -10.81 6.25 -4.59
CA GLU A 71 -10.42 5.93 -3.21
C GLU A 71 -9.79 4.53 -3.09
N MET A 72 -8.57 4.38 -3.61
CA MET A 72 -7.82 3.12 -3.51
C MET A 72 -7.00 3.03 -2.21
N LYS A 73 -6.79 1.79 -1.75
CA LYS A 73 -5.80 1.45 -0.72
C LYS A 73 -4.85 0.40 -1.28
N GLN A 74 -3.55 0.67 -1.25
CA GLN A 74 -2.56 -0.32 -1.68
C GLN A 74 -2.57 -1.54 -0.75
N TYR A 75 -2.70 -2.74 -1.31
CA TYR A 75 -2.42 -3.99 -0.59
C TYR A 75 -0.92 -4.28 -0.64
N LEU A 76 -0.32 -4.64 0.49
CA LEU A 76 1.15 -4.63 0.70
C LEU A 76 1.74 -3.24 0.41
N PRO A 77 1.26 -2.19 1.12
CA PRO A 77 1.62 -0.80 0.84
C PRO A 77 3.10 -0.52 1.03
N HIS A 78 3.64 0.37 0.20
CA HIS A 78 4.97 0.92 0.38
C HIS A 78 4.93 2.44 0.19
N TYR A 79 5.05 3.18 1.29
CA TYR A 79 5.09 4.63 1.30
C TYR A 79 6.39 5.16 1.91
N LYS A 80 6.78 6.37 1.50
CA LYS A 80 8.07 6.96 1.88
C LYS A 80 7.95 7.88 3.09
N THR A 81 6.75 8.40 3.35
CA THR A 81 6.52 9.41 4.37
C THR A 81 5.44 9.00 5.35
N ASN A 82 5.52 9.53 6.57
CA ASN A 82 4.49 9.31 7.58
C ASN A 82 3.11 9.87 7.15
N GLY A 83 3.10 11.01 6.44
CA GLY A 83 1.86 11.61 5.94
C GLY A 83 1.11 10.70 4.95
N GLU A 84 1.82 10.01 4.07
CA GLU A 84 1.23 9.00 3.18
C GLU A 84 0.68 7.81 3.97
N TRP A 85 1.39 7.35 5.00
CA TRP A 85 0.90 6.29 5.90
C TRP A 85 -0.35 6.72 6.67
N LYS A 86 -0.38 7.96 7.20
CA LYS A 86 -1.56 8.53 7.86
C LYS A 86 -2.75 8.58 6.91
N ARG A 87 -2.56 9.00 5.66
CA ARG A 87 -3.59 8.95 4.60
C ARG A 87 -4.04 7.52 4.28
N HIS A 88 -3.10 6.57 4.23
CA HIS A 88 -3.40 5.16 3.98
C HIS A 88 -4.29 4.58 5.07
N PHE A 89 -3.93 4.73 6.35
CA PHE A 89 -4.74 4.22 7.46
C PHE A 89 -6.01 5.05 7.72
N GLY A 90 -6.02 6.33 7.35
CA GLY A 90 -7.18 7.21 7.53
C GLY A 90 -7.62 7.26 8.99
N TRP A 91 -8.91 7.02 9.26
CA TRP A 91 -9.48 7.02 10.60
C TRP A 91 -8.86 5.98 11.55
N LYS A 92 -8.15 4.97 11.04
CA LYS A 92 -7.45 3.96 11.85
C LYS A 92 -6.09 4.42 12.37
N TRP A 93 -5.57 5.56 11.88
CA TRP A 93 -4.19 5.99 12.15
C TRP A 93 -3.90 6.11 13.65
N ASP A 94 -4.76 6.79 14.41
CA ASP A 94 -4.51 7.04 15.84
C ASP A 94 -4.48 5.73 16.63
N GLN A 95 -5.39 4.80 16.33
CA GLN A 95 -5.38 3.46 16.93
C GLN A 95 -4.12 2.67 16.54
N PHE A 96 -3.64 2.81 15.31
CA PHE A 96 -2.42 2.15 14.84
C PHE A 96 -1.17 2.68 15.58
N VAL A 97 -1.08 4.00 15.77
CA VAL A 97 -0.01 4.65 16.55
C VAL A 97 -0.06 4.20 18.01
N GLU A 98 -1.24 4.15 18.62
CA GLU A 98 -1.38 3.73 20.02
C GLU A 98 -0.94 2.27 20.22
N ARG A 99 -1.32 1.38 19.29
CA ARG A 99 -0.81 -0.01 19.29
C ARG A 99 0.70 -0.06 19.11
N LYS A 100 1.28 0.79 18.27
CA LYS A 100 2.74 0.88 18.12
C LYS A 100 3.41 1.29 19.43
N ARG A 101 2.86 2.27 20.16
CA ARG A 101 3.37 2.69 21.48
C ARG A 101 3.28 1.56 22.51
N MET A 102 2.17 0.82 22.51
CA MET A 102 1.96 -0.28 23.45
C MET A 102 2.89 -1.47 23.20
N PHE A 103 3.08 -1.86 21.94
CA PHE A 103 3.74 -3.13 21.60
C PHE A 103 5.18 -2.98 21.06
N ASP A 104 5.56 -1.82 20.53
CA ASP A 104 6.92 -1.52 20.07
C ASP A 104 7.27 -0.02 20.26
N PRO A 105 7.36 0.45 21.52
CA PRO A 105 7.57 1.86 21.87
C PRO A 105 8.89 2.45 21.37
N ARG A 106 9.84 1.62 20.92
CA ARG A 106 11.13 2.08 20.38
C ARG A 106 11.21 1.97 18.85
N ALA A 107 10.13 1.55 18.20
CA ALA A 107 10.05 1.32 16.76
C ALA A 107 11.20 0.45 16.23
N ILE A 108 11.45 -0.68 16.89
CA ILE A 108 12.51 -1.62 16.51
C ILE A 108 12.02 -2.59 15.44
N LEU A 109 10.74 -2.96 15.48
CA LEU A 109 10.18 -4.00 14.64
C LEU A 109 9.77 -3.47 13.27
N ALA A 110 10.13 -4.24 12.25
CA ALA A 110 9.82 -4.02 10.83
C ALA A 110 10.18 -2.61 10.30
N PRO A 111 11.43 -2.13 10.47
CA PRO A 111 11.84 -0.79 10.01
C PRO A 111 11.73 -0.63 8.49
N GLY A 112 11.82 -1.72 7.71
CA GLY A 112 11.66 -1.70 6.26
C GLY A 112 10.26 -1.33 5.77
N GLN A 113 9.25 -1.36 6.64
CA GLN A 113 7.91 -0.82 6.32
C GLN A 113 7.90 0.71 6.29
N ASN A 114 8.90 1.37 6.90
CA ASN A 114 9.05 2.82 6.87
C ASN A 114 7.82 3.62 7.36
N ILE A 115 7.10 3.06 8.35
CA ILE A 115 5.94 3.73 8.98
C ILE A 115 6.40 4.63 10.14
N PHE A 116 7.35 4.13 10.94
CA PHE A 116 7.91 4.78 12.12
C PHE A 116 9.44 4.69 12.11
N SER A 117 10.12 5.78 12.44
CA SER A 117 11.57 5.81 12.64
C SER A 117 11.96 5.38 14.05
N ARG A 118 13.13 4.76 14.18
CA ARG A 118 13.70 4.33 15.46
C ARG A 118 13.86 5.54 16.38
N SER A 119 13.45 5.39 17.63
CA SER A 119 13.47 6.44 18.67
C SER A 119 12.40 7.53 18.58
N SER A 120 11.43 7.41 17.67
CA SER A 120 10.28 8.33 17.60
C SER A 120 8.98 7.56 17.34
N VAL A 121 8.29 7.13 18.41
CA VAL A 121 6.84 6.82 18.34
C VAL A 121 6.02 8.07 18.69
N HIS A 122 6.64 9.23 18.52
CA HIS A 122 6.05 10.56 18.59
C HIS A 122 6.16 11.18 17.21
N ILE A 123 5.03 11.56 16.66
CA ILE A 123 4.90 12.39 15.46
C ILE A 123 3.73 13.32 15.77
N ASP A 124 3.97 14.62 15.66
CA ASP A 124 2.98 15.69 15.79
C ASP A 124 1.75 15.48 14.87
#